data_AF-A0A452RZ06-F1
#
_entry.id   AF-A0A452RZ06-F1
#
_cell.length_a   1.000
_cell.length_b   1.000
_cell.length_c   1.000
_cell.angle_alpha   90.00
_cell.angle_beta   90.00
_cell.angle_gamma   90.00
#
_symmetry.space_group_name_H-M   'P 1'
#
loop_
_entity.id
_entity.type
_entity.pdbx_description
1 polymer ?
#
loop_
_entity_poly.entity_id
_entity_poly.type
_entity_poly.pdbx_seq_one_letter_code
_entity_poly.pdbx_strand_id
1 'polypeptide(L)'
;QLGNAANSRVRSAEANLGELSVRPARRGRLGLARCRPEPQWLKLPPLLPHVGISRDNWHKRRKTGGKRKPYHKKRKYELGRPAANTKIGPRRIHTVRVRGGNKKYRALRLDVGNFSWGSECCTRKTRIIDVVYNASNNELVRTKTLVKNCIVLIDSTPYRQWYESHYALPLGRKKGAKLTPEEEEILNKKRSKKIQKKYDERKKNAKISSLLEEQFQQGKLLGKMAPSTFCSCLLFF
;
A
#
# COMPACT_ATOMS: atom_id res chain seq x y z
N GLN A 1 -3.75 68.57 17.60
CA GLN A 1 -5.23 68.54 17.56
C GLN A 1 -5.66 67.14 17.99
N LEU A 2 -6.61 67.11 18.92
CA LEU A 2 -7.20 65.99 19.68
C LEU A 2 -7.58 64.79 18.76
N GLY A 3 -7.69 63.53 19.15
CA GLY A 3 -7.73 62.87 20.46
C GLY A 3 -8.28 61.43 20.28
N ASN A 4 -8.01 60.60 21.28
CA ASN A 4 -8.26 59.16 21.40
C ASN A 4 -9.74 58.67 21.37
N ALA A 5 -9.86 57.35 21.13
CA ALA A 5 -10.67 56.38 21.89
C ALA A 5 -12.19 56.15 21.67
N ALA A 6 -12.50 54.85 21.75
CA ALA A 6 -13.63 54.20 22.43
C ALA A 6 -15.00 54.05 21.74
N ASN A 7 -15.32 52.78 21.44
CA ASN A 7 -16.39 51.98 22.05
C ASN A 7 -17.81 52.60 22.15
N SER A 8 -18.80 51.98 21.48
CA SER A 8 -20.00 51.40 22.12
C SER A 8 -21.20 51.21 21.18
N ARG A 9 -21.99 50.17 21.52
CA ARG A 9 -23.44 49.94 21.26
C ARG A 9 -23.80 48.75 20.37
N VAL A 10 -23.73 47.59 21.04
CA VAL A 10 -24.81 46.61 21.15
C VAL A 10 -26.20 47.23 20.90
N ARG A 11 -26.98 46.65 19.97
CA ARG A 11 -28.43 46.63 20.04
C ARG A 11 -28.94 45.23 19.75
N SER A 12 -29.53 44.68 20.79
CA SER A 12 -30.27 43.44 20.91
C SER A 12 -31.53 43.44 20.05
N ALA A 13 -31.93 42.27 19.59
CA ALA A 13 -33.33 41.98 19.24
C ALA A 13 -33.61 40.52 19.62
N GLU A 14 -33.98 40.34 20.88
CA GLU A 14 -34.69 39.16 21.39
C GLU A 14 -36.21 39.40 21.30
N ALA A 15 -36.93 38.26 21.31
CA ALA A 15 -38.34 38.07 21.64
C ALA A 15 -39.38 38.37 20.54
N ASN A 16 -40.07 37.31 20.11
CA ASN A 16 -41.41 37.06 20.64
C ASN A 16 -41.86 35.61 20.46
N LEU A 17 -42.06 34.96 21.61
CA LEU A 17 -42.90 33.79 21.82
C LEU A 17 -44.37 34.22 21.71
N GLY A 18 -45.21 33.40 21.08
CA GLY A 18 -46.65 33.57 21.03
C GLY A 18 -47.33 32.22 20.85
N GLU A 19 -47.76 31.64 21.97
CA GLU A 19 -48.46 30.37 22.09
C GLU A 19 -49.94 30.41 21.63
N LEU A 20 -50.44 29.20 21.34
CA LEU A 20 -51.80 28.68 21.57
C LEU A 20 -52.97 29.19 20.71
N SER A 21 -53.48 28.30 19.85
CA SER A 21 -54.89 27.89 19.97
C SER A 21 -55.12 26.45 19.51
N VAL A 22 -55.77 25.69 20.38
CA VAL A 22 -56.17 24.29 20.27
C VAL A 22 -57.47 24.20 19.46
N ARG A 23 -57.58 23.25 18.53
CA ARG A 23 -58.88 22.81 17.96
C ARG A 23 -58.98 21.28 17.94
N PRO A 24 -60.20 20.73 18.12
CA PRO A 24 -60.40 19.50 18.88
C PRO A 24 -60.42 18.22 18.03
N ALA A 25 -60.19 17.11 18.73
CA ALA A 25 -60.25 15.74 18.27
C ALA A 25 -61.56 15.39 17.54
N ARG A 26 -61.44 14.81 16.34
CA ARG A 26 -62.48 13.94 15.77
C ARG A 26 -62.07 12.48 15.94
N ARG A 27 -62.82 11.80 16.80
CA ARG A 27 -62.83 10.33 16.95
C ARG A 27 -63.13 9.68 15.59
N GLY A 28 -62.21 8.84 15.13
CA GLY A 28 -62.35 8.05 13.91
C GLY A 28 -61.83 6.63 14.11
N ARG A 29 -62.70 5.78 14.69
CA ARG A 29 -62.82 4.34 14.48
C ARG A 29 -61.48 3.54 14.40
N LEU A 30 -61.05 2.99 15.54
CA LEU A 30 -60.06 1.90 15.60
C LEU A 30 -60.60 0.67 14.85
N GLY A 31 -60.25 0.57 13.57
CA GLY A 31 -60.37 -0.67 12.82
C GLY A 31 -59.23 -1.60 13.24
N LEU A 32 -59.60 -2.74 13.85
CA LEU A 32 -58.71 -3.89 14.06
C LEU A 32 -58.09 -4.31 12.73
N ALA A 33 -56.91 -3.79 12.41
CA ALA A 33 -56.06 -4.35 11.38
C ALA A 33 -55.58 -5.71 11.89
N ARG A 34 -56.23 -6.78 11.40
CA ARG A 34 -55.76 -8.14 11.58
C ARG A 34 -54.32 -8.20 11.08
N CYS A 35 -53.36 -8.42 11.98
CA CYS A 35 -52.02 -8.86 11.63
C CYS A 35 -52.16 -10.14 10.80
N ARG A 36 -51.99 -10.06 9.48
CA ARG A 36 -51.76 -11.26 8.67
C ARG A 36 -50.45 -11.89 9.19
N PRO A 37 -50.44 -13.19 9.55
CA PRO A 37 -49.18 -13.88 9.80
C PRO A 37 -48.37 -13.79 8.51
N GLU A 38 -47.14 -13.28 8.58
CA GLU A 38 -46.22 -13.41 7.46
C GLU A 38 -46.12 -14.90 7.09
N PRO A 39 -46.35 -15.26 5.82
CA PRO A 39 -46.28 -16.66 5.45
C PRO A 39 -44.84 -17.18 5.59
N GLN A 40 -44.66 -18.20 6.44
CA GLN A 40 -43.36 -18.85 6.70
C GLN A 40 -42.70 -19.49 5.47
N TRP A 41 -43.36 -19.49 4.30
CA TRP A 41 -42.88 -20.08 3.05
C TRP A 41 -41.96 -19.15 2.22
N LEU A 42 -41.71 -17.91 2.64
CA LEU A 42 -40.67 -17.04 2.06
C LEU A 42 -39.30 -17.18 2.75
N LYS A 43 -39.07 -18.24 3.52
CA LYS A 43 -37.70 -18.67 3.84
C LYS A 43 -37.11 -19.36 2.60
N LEU A 44 -36.71 -18.54 1.62
CA LEU A 44 -35.78 -18.98 0.59
C LEU A 44 -34.63 -19.71 1.29
N PRO A 45 -34.30 -20.96 0.92
CA PRO A 45 -33.13 -21.62 1.48
C PRO A 45 -31.93 -20.68 1.28
N PRO A 46 -31.03 -20.53 2.26
CA PRO A 46 -29.86 -19.68 2.08
C PRO A 46 -29.18 -20.18 0.81
N LEU A 47 -29.20 -19.32 -0.22
CA LEU A 47 -28.66 -19.60 -1.54
C LEU A 47 -27.31 -20.28 -1.31
N LEU A 48 -27.25 -21.59 -1.55
CA LEU A 48 -26.02 -22.36 -1.38
C LEU A 48 -24.97 -21.56 -2.14
N PRO A 49 -23.94 -21.02 -1.45
CA PRO A 49 -23.07 -20.03 -2.06
C PRO A 49 -22.49 -20.70 -3.28
N HIS A 50 -22.86 -20.18 -4.46
CA HIS A 50 -22.47 -20.76 -5.72
C HIS A 50 -20.94 -20.81 -5.72
N VAL A 51 -20.38 -22.00 -5.52
CA VAL A 51 -18.96 -22.14 -5.19
C VAL A 51 -18.20 -21.84 -6.48
N GLY A 52 -17.52 -20.69 -6.51
CA GLY A 52 -16.87 -20.15 -7.71
C GLY A 52 -15.65 -20.97 -8.18
N ILE A 53 -14.51 -20.31 -8.34
CA ILE A 53 -13.26 -20.96 -8.76
C ILE A 53 -12.90 -22.05 -7.75
N SER A 54 -12.50 -23.23 -8.22
CA SER A 54 -12.15 -24.39 -7.39
C SER A 54 -10.69 -24.79 -7.62
N ARG A 55 -10.03 -25.25 -6.56
CA ARG A 55 -8.63 -25.71 -6.53
C ARG A 55 -8.51 -27.23 -6.45
N ASP A 56 -9.57 -27.95 -6.78
CA ASP A 56 -9.60 -29.41 -6.78
C ASP A 56 -8.70 -30.00 -7.88
N ASN A 57 -8.41 -31.29 -7.81
CA ASN A 57 -7.62 -32.02 -8.81
C ASN A 57 -8.45 -32.99 -9.66
N TRP A 58 -9.72 -33.24 -9.29
CA TRP A 58 -10.57 -34.26 -9.91
C TRP A 58 -11.27 -33.75 -11.17
N HIS A 59 -11.42 -32.44 -11.36
CA HIS A 59 -11.85 -31.86 -12.64
C HIS A 59 -10.84 -32.08 -13.79
N LYS A 60 -9.56 -32.36 -13.47
CA LYS A 60 -8.51 -32.63 -14.47
C LYS A 60 -8.53 -34.09 -14.94
N ARG A 61 -7.96 -34.33 -16.13
CA ARG A 61 -7.77 -35.68 -16.68
C ARG A 61 -6.79 -36.51 -15.84
N ARG A 62 -6.87 -37.84 -15.97
CA ARG A 62 -5.89 -38.79 -15.40
C ARG A 62 -4.53 -38.64 -16.11
N LYS A 63 -3.47 -39.18 -15.51
CA LYS A 63 -2.16 -39.33 -16.17
C LYS A 63 -2.28 -40.12 -17.49
N THR A 64 -3.18 -41.10 -17.55
CA THR A 64 -3.51 -41.86 -18.76
C THR A 64 -4.35 -41.08 -19.79
N GLY A 65 -4.74 -39.83 -19.51
CA GLY A 65 -5.59 -39.02 -20.40
C GLY A 65 -7.11 -39.24 -20.26
N GLY A 66 -7.53 -40.30 -19.56
CA GLY A 66 -8.96 -40.60 -19.33
C GLY A 66 -9.69 -39.51 -18.54
N LYS A 67 -10.92 -39.19 -18.96
CA LYS A 67 -11.81 -38.23 -18.28
C LYS A 67 -12.31 -38.82 -16.95
N ARG A 68 -12.25 -38.04 -15.87
CA ARG A 68 -12.79 -38.42 -14.56
C ARG A 68 -14.24 -37.94 -14.43
N LYS A 69 -15.12 -38.80 -13.91
CA LYS A 69 -16.48 -38.40 -13.53
C LYS A 69 -16.44 -37.78 -12.12
N PRO A 70 -16.97 -36.57 -11.90
CA PRO A 70 -17.10 -36.00 -10.56
C PRO A 70 -18.01 -36.86 -9.68
N TYR A 71 -17.57 -37.19 -8.47
CA TYR A 71 -18.32 -38.01 -7.52
C TYR A 71 -19.06 -37.19 -6.46
N HIS A 72 -18.68 -35.91 -6.28
CA HIS A 72 -19.35 -34.99 -5.37
C HIS A 72 -19.37 -33.56 -5.92
N LYS A 73 -20.20 -32.70 -5.31
CA LYS A 73 -20.23 -31.25 -5.58
C LYS A 73 -19.00 -30.54 -4.98
N LYS A 74 -18.68 -29.34 -5.47
CA LYS A 74 -17.58 -28.50 -4.96
C LYS A 74 -17.69 -28.25 -3.46
N ARG A 75 -16.59 -28.38 -2.71
CA ARG A 75 -16.56 -28.15 -1.26
C ARG A 75 -15.97 -26.78 -0.90
N LYS A 76 -16.40 -26.21 0.23
CA LYS A 76 -15.96 -24.88 0.69
C LYS A 76 -14.44 -24.80 0.93
N TYR A 77 -13.78 -25.90 1.30
CA TYR A 77 -12.33 -25.89 1.52
C TYR A 77 -11.51 -25.89 0.22
N GLU A 78 -12.13 -26.24 -0.92
CA GLU A 78 -11.49 -26.25 -2.25
C GLU A 78 -11.56 -24.86 -2.93
N LEU A 79 -12.15 -23.86 -2.27
CA LEU A 79 -12.39 -22.56 -2.90
C LEU A 79 -11.09 -21.89 -3.34
N GLY A 80 -11.13 -21.36 -4.56
CA GLY A 80 -10.24 -20.33 -5.07
C GLY A 80 -10.86 -18.95 -4.84
N ARG A 81 -10.02 -17.92 -4.95
CA ARG A 81 -10.46 -16.52 -4.96
C ARG A 81 -9.83 -15.85 -6.19
N PRO A 82 -10.46 -14.82 -6.78
CA PRO A 82 -9.89 -14.10 -7.92
C PRO A 82 -8.49 -13.55 -7.59
N ALA A 83 -7.66 -13.29 -8.59
CA ALA A 83 -6.36 -12.66 -8.38
C ALA A 83 -6.52 -11.21 -7.86
N ALA A 84 -5.52 -10.68 -7.15
CA ALA A 84 -5.57 -9.31 -6.63
C ALA A 84 -5.12 -8.26 -7.66
N ASN A 85 -4.25 -8.65 -8.62
CA ASN A 85 -3.70 -7.79 -9.69
C ASN A 85 -3.30 -6.40 -9.20
N THR A 86 -2.42 -6.37 -8.18
CA THR A 86 -1.89 -5.17 -7.54
C THR A 86 -1.32 -4.19 -8.55
N LYS A 87 -1.76 -2.93 -8.52
CA LYS A 87 -1.28 -1.85 -9.39
C LYS A 87 -0.48 -0.82 -8.60
N ILE A 88 0.31 -0.03 -9.32
CA ILE A 88 0.96 1.14 -8.74
C ILE A 88 -0.10 2.24 -8.51
N GLY A 89 -0.14 2.83 -7.32
CA GLY A 89 -1.08 3.88 -6.98
C GLY A 89 -1.29 4.04 -5.47
N PRO A 90 -2.19 4.94 -5.04
CA PRO A 90 -2.39 5.24 -3.62
C PRO A 90 -2.80 3.99 -2.85
N ARG A 91 -2.13 3.76 -1.71
CA ARG A 91 -2.24 2.55 -0.90
C ARG A 91 -3.70 2.16 -0.62
N ARG A 92 -4.13 1.02 -1.18
CA ARG A 92 -5.45 0.41 -0.93
C ARG A 92 -5.28 -1.08 -0.67
N ILE A 93 -5.63 -1.51 0.55
CA ILE A 93 -5.48 -2.89 1.00
C ILE A 93 -6.80 -3.37 1.60
N HIS A 94 -7.34 -4.47 1.08
CA HIS A 94 -8.56 -5.10 1.59
C HIS A 94 -8.20 -6.33 2.41
N THR A 95 -8.87 -6.51 3.54
CA THR A 95 -8.71 -7.71 4.37
C THR A 95 -9.67 -8.80 3.91
N VAL A 96 -9.20 -10.06 3.91
CA VAL A 96 -10.02 -11.22 3.56
C VAL A 96 -9.89 -12.28 4.65
N ARG A 97 -11.02 -12.68 5.24
CA ARG A 97 -11.07 -13.83 6.17
C ARG A 97 -10.81 -15.13 5.41
N VAL A 98 -9.95 -15.97 5.96
CA VAL A 98 -9.62 -17.30 5.42
C VAL A 98 -10.01 -18.41 6.40
N ARG A 99 -9.80 -19.67 5.98
CA ARG A 99 -10.05 -20.85 6.83
C ARG A 99 -9.22 -20.74 8.12
N GLY A 100 -9.79 -21.20 9.23
CA GLY A 100 -9.17 -21.12 10.56
C GLY A 100 -9.26 -19.73 11.21
N GLY A 101 -10.03 -18.80 10.66
CA GLY A 101 -10.25 -17.48 11.27
C GLY A 101 -9.17 -16.43 10.98
N ASN A 102 -8.07 -16.82 10.33
CA ASN A 102 -6.99 -15.91 9.95
C ASN A 102 -7.44 -14.84 8.93
N LYS A 103 -6.67 -13.76 8.84
CA LYS A 103 -6.84 -12.67 7.86
C LYS A 103 -5.68 -12.69 6.86
N LYS A 104 -5.99 -12.51 5.57
CA LYS A 104 -4.99 -12.23 4.53
C LYS A 104 -5.23 -10.85 3.96
N TYR A 105 -4.15 -10.14 3.64
CA TYR A 105 -4.20 -8.79 3.08
C TYR A 105 -4.04 -8.85 1.57
N ARG A 106 -5.03 -8.32 0.86
CA ARG A 106 -4.99 -8.14 -0.58
C ARG A 106 -4.74 -6.68 -0.87
N ALA A 107 -3.50 -6.36 -1.21
CA ALA A 107 -3.24 -5.08 -1.83
C ALA A 107 -3.96 -5.03 -3.19
N LEU A 108 -4.59 -3.90 -3.50
CA LEU A 108 -5.09 -3.58 -4.82
C LEU A 108 -4.22 -2.50 -5.46
N ARG A 109 -3.74 -1.56 -4.65
CA ARG A 109 -2.82 -0.50 -5.05
C ARG A 109 -1.74 -0.30 -4.01
N LEU A 110 -0.49 -0.18 -4.45
CA LEU A 110 0.69 0.13 -3.63
C LEU A 110 1.64 1.03 -4.41
N ASP A 111 2.16 2.05 -3.75
CA ASP A 111 3.11 3.02 -4.28
C ASP A 111 4.44 3.02 -3.51
N VAL A 112 4.51 2.33 -2.37
CA VAL A 112 5.69 2.28 -1.51
C VAL A 112 6.00 0.84 -1.09
N GLY A 113 7.28 0.49 -1.04
CA GLY A 113 7.79 -0.80 -0.58
C GLY A 113 8.98 -0.64 0.37
N ASN A 114 9.33 -1.72 1.09
CA ASN A 114 10.58 -1.78 1.86
C ASN A 114 11.61 -2.59 1.05
N PHE A 115 12.65 -1.91 0.60
CA PHE A 115 13.70 -2.49 -0.24
C PHE A 115 15.03 -2.50 0.52
N SER A 116 15.85 -3.51 0.28
CA SER A 116 17.06 -3.82 1.02
C SER A 116 18.26 -3.83 0.09
N TRP A 117 19.20 -2.91 0.26
CA TRP A 117 20.49 -2.94 -0.39
C TRP A 117 21.38 -4.00 0.27
N GLY A 118 21.60 -5.11 -0.43
CA GLY A 118 22.27 -6.31 0.10
C GLY A 118 23.72 -6.08 0.48
N SER A 119 24.53 -5.46 -0.38
CA SER A 119 25.97 -5.27 -0.14
C SER A 119 26.27 -4.41 1.09
N GLU A 120 25.46 -3.37 1.31
CA GLU A 120 25.61 -2.40 2.41
C GLU A 120 24.70 -2.71 3.62
N CYS A 121 23.93 -3.81 3.56
CA CYS A 121 22.94 -4.20 4.57
C CYS A 121 21.97 -3.07 4.98
N CYS A 122 21.56 -2.22 4.02
CA CYS A 122 20.71 -1.06 4.30
C CYS A 122 19.27 -1.28 3.80
N THR A 123 18.29 -1.23 4.71
CA THR A 123 16.87 -1.32 4.36
C THR A 123 16.20 0.03 4.46
N ARG A 124 15.46 0.42 3.42
CA ARG A 124 14.71 1.69 3.39
C ARG A 124 13.36 1.52 2.73
N LYS A 125 12.41 2.28 3.25
CA LYS A 125 11.11 2.47 2.64
C LYS A 125 11.26 3.43 1.47
N THR A 126 11.03 2.94 0.25
CA THR A 126 11.18 3.74 -0.97
C THR A 126 9.94 3.63 -1.85
N ARG A 127 9.72 4.65 -2.68
CA ARG A 127 8.59 4.69 -3.61
C ARG A 127 8.88 3.79 -4.81
N ILE A 128 7.85 3.08 -5.26
CA ILE A 128 7.85 2.28 -6.49
C ILE A 128 7.39 3.20 -7.62
N ILE A 129 8.21 3.31 -8.65
CA ILE A 129 7.97 4.21 -9.78
C ILE A 129 7.30 3.44 -10.92
N ASP A 130 7.94 2.38 -11.39
CA ASP A 130 7.44 1.58 -12.50
C ASP A 130 7.83 0.10 -12.42
N VAL A 131 7.17 -0.73 -13.22
CA VAL A 131 7.56 -2.13 -13.46
C VAL A 131 8.27 -2.20 -14.80
N VAL A 132 9.51 -2.70 -14.81
CA VAL A 132 10.33 -2.76 -16.03
C VAL A 132 10.28 -4.14 -16.65
N TYR A 133 10.39 -5.19 -15.83
CA TYR A 133 10.49 -6.55 -16.33
C TYR A 133 9.78 -7.54 -15.43
N ASN A 134 9.22 -8.57 -16.06
CA ASN A 134 8.61 -9.70 -15.37
C ASN A 134 8.91 -10.99 -16.13
N ALA A 135 9.41 -12.00 -15.42
CA ALA A 135 9.84 -13.27 -16.02
C ALA A 135 8.67 -14.14 -16.51
N SER A 136 7.48 -14.03 -15.90
CA SER A 136 6.38 -14.96 -16.21
C SER A 136 5.50 -14.53 -17.38
N ASN A 137 5.25 -13.23 -17.54
CA ASN A 137 4.35 -12.70 -18.58
C ASN A 137 4.64 -11.21 -18.81
N ASN A 138 4.80 -10.81 -20.08
CA ASN A 138 5.07 -9.44 -20.48
C ASN A 138 3.84 -8.51 -20.37
N GLU A 139 2.62 -9.05 -20.45
CA GLU A 139 1.39 -8.27 -20.26
C GLU A 139 1.28 -7.64 -18.86
N LEU A 140 1.98 -8.23 -17.89
CA LEU A 140 2.05 -7.68 -16.54
C LEU A 140 2.93 -6.43 -16.44
N VAL A 141 3.90 -6.26 -17.34
CA VAL A 141 4.72 -5.06 -17.46
C VAL A 141 3.88 -3.91 -18.04
N ARG A 142 3.20 -4.18 -19.17
CA ARG A 142 2.34 -3.19 -19.86
C ARG A 142 1.27 -2.62 -18.94
N THR A 143 0.67 -3.48 -18.13
CA THR A 143 -0.38 -3.10 -17.20
C THR A 143 0.13 -2.66 -15.82
N LYS A 144 1.46 -2.57 -15.62
CA LYS A 144 2.14 -2.17 -14.37
C LYS A 144 1.64 -2.95 -13.14
N THR A 145 1.58 -4.27 -13.26
CA THR A 145 1.13 -5.16 -12.18
C THR A 145 2.30 -5.58 -11.31
N LEU A 146 2.20 -5.34 -10.01
CA LEU A 146 3.19 -5.79 -9.04
C LEU A 146 2.98 -7.27 -8.73
N VAL A 147 3.99 -8.10 -8.99
CA VAL A 147 3.97 -9.56 -8.73
C VAL A 147 5.28 -9.96 -8.05
N LYS A 148 5.31 -11.13 -7.40
CA LYS A 148 6.58 -11.69 -6.92
C LYS A 148 7.61 -11.74 -8.05
N ASN A 149 8.86 -11.45 -7.71
CA ASN A 149 10.02 -11.43 -8.61
C ASN A 149 9.95 -10.44 -9.78
N CYS A 150 8.98 -9.52 -9.84
CA CYS A 150 9.03 -8.45 -10.82
C CYS A 150 10.21 -7.50 -10.53
N ILE A 151 10.81 -6.99 -11.60
CA ILE A 151 11.86 -5.97 -11.55
C ILE A 151 11.18 -4.62 -11.69
N VAL A 152 11.38 -3.78 -10.68
CA VAL A 152 10.75 -2.47 -10.52
C VAL A 152 11.81 -1.38 -10.47
N LEU A 153 11.45 -0.20 -10.95
CA LEU A 153 12.22 1.02 -10.68
C LEU A 153 11.78 1.60 -9.35
N ILE A 154 12.74 1.84 -8.47
CA ILE A 154 12.52 2.47 -7.17
C ILE A 154 13.29 3.78 -7.07
N ASP A 155 12.82 4.65 -6.19
CA ASP A 155 13.51 5.90 -5.87
C ASP A 155 14.86 5.62 -5.15
N SER A 156 15.92 6.30 -5.59
CA SER A 156 17.28 6.15 -5.03
C SER A 156 17.57 7.10 -3.86
N THR A 157 16.76 8.15 -3.68
CA THR A 157 17.01 9.22 -2.69
C THR A 157 17.25 8.73 -1.26
N PRO A 158 16.52 7.72 -0.72
CA PRO A 158 16.69 7.31 0.68
C PRO A 158 18.01 6.57 0.91
N TYR A 159 18.52 5.90 -0.13
CA TYR A 159 19.82 5.21 -0.07
C TYR A 159 20.97 6.19 -0.22
N ARG A 160 20.81 7.20 -1.09
CA ARG A 160 21.80 8.27 -1.26
C ARG A 160 22.03 9.03 0.06
N GLN A 161 20.96 9.46 0.71
CA GLN A 161 21.02 10.14 2.01
C GLN A 161 21.71 9.29 3.08
N TRP A 162 21.43 7.98 3.11
CA TRP A 162 22.09 7.06 4.03
C TRP A 162 23.58 6.91 3.73
N TYR A 163 23.94 6.77 2.45
CA TYR A 163 25.32 6.60 2.04
C TYR A 163 26.17 7.84 2.35
N GLU A 164 25.66 9.04 2.05
CA GLU A 164 26.29 10.31 2.40
C GLU A 164 26.47 10.45 3.92
N SER A 165 25.48 10.01 4.71
CA SER A 165 25.58 10.01 6.17
C SER A 165 26.56 8.96 6.71
N HIS A 166 26.71 7.81 6.04
CA HIS A 166 27.50 6.68 6.53
C HIS A 166 28.99 6.79 6.18
N TYR A 167 29.29 7.23 4.96
CA TYR A 167 30.64 7.33 4.39
C TYR A 167 31.16 8.77 4.28
N ALA A 168 30.29 9.77 4.41
CA ALA A 168 30.65 11.18 4.19
C ALA A 168 31.29 11.42 2.81
N LEU A 169 30.77 10.73 1.79
CA LEU A 169 31.15 10.87 0.38
C LEU A 169 29.89 11.17 -0.44
N PRO A 170 29.96 12.12 -1.39
CA PRO A 170 28.84 12.40 -2.28
C PRO A 170 28.65 11.26 -3.29
N LEU A 171 27.40 10.85 -3.54
CA LEU A 171 27.06 9.77 -4.48
C LEU A 171 26.06 10.23 -5.54
N GLY A 172 26.24 9.82 -6.80
CA GLY A 172 25.25 10.01 -7.87
C GLY A 172 25.04 11.46 -8.33
N ARG A 173 26.03 12.33 -8.14
CA ARG A 173 25.95 13.75 -8.56
C ARG A 173 26.64 13.95 -9.91
N LYS A 174 25.99 14.70 -10.81
CA LYS A 174 26.62 15.14 -12.06
C LYS A 174 27.79 16.08 -11.72
N LYS A 175 28.96 15.85 -12.33
CA LYS A 175 30.15 16.70 -12.14
C LYS A 175 29.77 18.17 -12.42
N GLY A 176 29.88 19.04 -11.40
CA GLY A 176 29.58 20.47 -11.51
C GLY A 176 28.21 20.94 -10.96
N ALA A 177 27.33 20.04 -10.50
CA ALA A 177 26.10 20.45 -9.83
C ALA A 177 26.38 20.92 -8.39
N LYS A 178 25.92 22.13 -8.03
CA LYS A 178 26.03 22.68 -6.67
C LYS A 178 25.21 21.85 -5.69
N LEU A 179 25.76 21.57 -4.51
CA LEU A 179 25.05 20.86 -3.46
C LEU A 179 24.03 21.81 -2.79
N THR A 180 22.96 21.26 -2.23
CA THR A 180 22.08 22.03 -1.34
C THR A 180 22.80 22.27 0.00
N PRO A 181 22.51 23.39 0.69
CA PRO A 181 23.20 23.74 1.94
C PRO A 181 23.09 22.63 2.99
N GLU A 182 21.94 21.97 3.09
CA GLU A 182 21.72 20.85 4.02
C GLU A 182 22.62 19.64 3.75
N GLU A 183 22.87 19.31 2.48
CA GLU A 183 23.72 18.18 2.09
C GLU A 183 25.21 18.52 2.27
N GLU A 184 25.62 19.77 2.04
CA GLU A 184 26.98 20.26 2.31
C GLU A 184 27.32 20.24 3.79
N GLU A 185 26.36 20.63 4.64
CA GLU A 185 26.54 20.61 6.09
C GLU A 185 26.76 19.19 6.63
N ILE A 186 26.06 18.19 6.09
CA ILE A 186 26.22 16.79 6.51
C ILE A 186 27.60 16.25 6.11
N LEU A 187 28.05 16.57 4.89
CA LEU A 187 29.35 16.14 4.38
C LEU A 187 30.49 16.80 5.15
N ASN A 188 30.45 18.13 5.26
CA ASN A 188 31.54 18.96 5.83
C ASN A 188 31.44 19.17 7.35
N LYS A 189 30.55 18.44 8.04
CA LYS A 189 30.41 18.53 9.49
C LYS A 189 31.77 18.34 10.17
N LYS A 190 32.18 19.34 10.96
CA LYS A 190 33.36 19.26 11.82
C LYS A 190 33.18 18.12 12.81
N ARG A 191 34.06 17.13 12.76
CA ARG A 191 34.02 15.91 13.59
C ARG A 191 35.25 15.85 14.48
N SER A 192 35.11 15.18 15.63
CA SER A 192 36.26 14.93 16.52
C SER A 192 37.27 14.00 15.86
N LYS A 193 38.55 14.08 16.27
CA LYS A 193 39.64 13.29 15.68
C LYS A 193 39.38 11.78 15.67
N LYS A 194 38.79 11.23 16.74
CA LYS A 194 38.41 9.80 16.84
C LYS A 194 37.33 9.41 15.82
N ILE A 195 36.34 10.29 15.63
CA ILE A 195 35.26 10.06 14.67
C ILE A 195 35.78 10.18 13.25
N GLN A 196 36.64 11.16 12.97
CA GLN A 196 37.26 11.33 11.66
C GLN A 196 38.02 10.07 11.23
N LYS A 197 38.86 9.53 12.12
CA LYS A 197 39.58 8.26 11.89
C LYS A 197 38.64 7.11 11.52
N LYS A 198 37.49 7.00 12.20
CA LYS A 198 36.46 5.98 11.90
C LYS A 198 35.85 6.14 10.50
N TYR A 199 35.60 7.37 10.05
CA TYR A 199 35.12 7.62 8.68
C TYR A 199 36.21 7.34 7.64
N ASP A 200 37.45 7.73 7.93
CA ASP A 200 38.58 7.48 7.02
C ASP A 200 38.83 5.97 6.85
N GLU A 201 38.64 5.17 7.90
CA GLU A 201 38.64 3.70 7.81
C GLU A 201 37.51 3.16 6.93
N ARG A 202 36.28 3.67 7.08
CA ARG A 202 35.13 3.25 6.24
C ARG A 202 35.29 3.65 4.77
N LYS A 203 35.84 4.83 4.51
CA LYS A 203 36.07 5.35 3.15
C LYS A 203 36.93 4.42 2.29
N LYS A 204 37.84 3.65 2.92
CA LYS A 204 38.66 2.65 2.21
C LYS A 204 37.82 1.58 1.51
N ASN A 205 36.68 1.21 2.11
CA ASN A 205 35.79 0.16 1.59
C ASN A 205 34.57 0.74 0.85
N ALA A 206 34.50 2.06 0.65
CA ALA A 206 33.31 2.73 0.14
C ALA A 206 33.11 2.59 -1.38
N LYS A 207 33.93 1.80 -2.09
CA LYS A 207 33.87 1.69 -3.55
C LYS A 207 32.58 0.96 -3.98
N ILE A 208 31.78 1.60 -4.83
CA ILE A 208 30.57 1.03 -5.43
C ILE A 208 30.87 0.57 -6.87
N SER A 209 30.06 -0.36 -7.39
CA SER A 209 30.08 -0.77 -8.80
C SER A 209 29.66 0.38 -9.73
N SER A 210 30.31 0.50 -10.89
CA SER A 210 29.99 1.52 -11.90
C SER A 210 28.52 1.47 -12.36
N LEU A 211 27.95 0.28 -12.49
CA LEU A 211 26.53 0.09 -12.87
C LEU A 211 25.56 0.69 -11.85
N LEU A 212 25.94 0.67 -10.57
CA LEU A 212 25.14 1.28 -9.51
C LEU A 212 25.29 2.80 -9.52
N GLU A 213 26.50 3.31 -9.75
CA GLU A 213 26.75 4.76 -9.86
C GLU A 213 25.91 5.40 -10.97
N GLU A 214 25.80 4.74 -12.13
CA GLU A 214 24.94 5.17 -13.24
C GLU A 214 23.46 5.25 -12.82
N GLN A 215 22.96 4.25 -12.08
CA GLN A 215 21.57 4.26 -11.59
C GLN A 215 21.33 5.34 -10.53
N PHE A 216 22.30 5.57 -9.65
CA PHE A 216 22.23 6.67 -8.68
C PHE A 216 22.23 8.04 -9.37
N GLN A 217 22.99 8.20 -10.46
CA GLN A 217 22.98 9.41 -11.28
C GLN A 217 21.64 9.64 -11.98
N GLN A 218 20.97 8.57 -12.42
CA GLN A 218 19.61 8.64 -12.97
C GLN A 218 18.54 8.91 -11.90
N GLY A 219 18.87 8.75 -10.62
CA GLY A 219 17.93 8.92 -9.51
C GLY A 219 16.97 7.74 -9.30
N LYS A 220 17.19 6.62 -9.99
CA LYS A 220 16.29 5.46 -9.96
C LYS A 220 17.11 4.18 -9.91
N LEU A 221 16.79 3.29 -8.97
CA LEU A 221 17.45 1.99 -8.83
C LEU A 221 16.54 0.88 -9.35
N LEU A 222 17.14 -0.18 -9.88
CA LEU A 222 16.41 -1.41 -10.19
C LEU A 222 16.31 -2.27 -8.93
N GLY A 223 15.08 -2.52 -8.47
CA GLY A 223 14.77 -3.39 -7.35
C GLY A 223 14.03 -4.65 -7.80
N LYS A 224 14.23 -5.76 -7.10
CA LYS A 224 13.44 -6.99 -7.30
C LYS A 224 12.45 -7.14 -6.16
N MET A 225 11.18 -7.36 -6.50
CA MET A 225 10.17 -7.71 -5.49
C MET A 225 10.39 -9.14 -5.01
N ALA A 226 10.72 -9.35 -3.73
CA ALA A 226 10.85 -10.69 -3.18
C ALA A 226 9.47 -11.35 -2.92
N PRO A 227 9.35 -12.69 -3.00
CA PRO A 227 8.12 -13.39 -2.68
C PRO A 227 7.81 -13.26 -1.18
N SER A 228 6.57 -12.84 -0.89
CA SER A 228 6.10 -12.53 0.45
C SER A 228 6.08 -13.73 1.42
N THR A 229 6.95 -13.69 2.43
CA THR A 229 6.60 -13.82 3.86
C THR A 229 7.59 -12.97 4.65
N PHE A 230 7.11 -11.87 5.24
CA PHE A 230 7.87 -10.91 6.05
C PHE A 230 8.99 -10.10 5.36
N CYS A 231 8.65 -8.85 5.08
CA CYS A 231 9.47 -7.67 5.36
C CYS A 231 10.89 -7.49 4.77
N SER A 232 11.26 -8.09 3.64
CA SER A 232 12.48 -7.64 2.93
C SER A 232 12.45 -8.00 1.45
N CYS A 233 12.35 -6.99 0.58
CA CYS A 233 12.65 -7.13 -0.84
C CYS A 233 14.13 -6.80 -1.06
N LEU A 234 14.95 -7.75 -1.54
CA LEU A 234 16.34 -7.46 -1.89
C LEU A 234 16.40 -6.61 -3.17
N LEU A 235 17.13 -5.50 -3.10
CA LEU A 235 17.78 -4.89 -4.25
C LEU A 235 18.77 -5.91 -4.80
N PHE A 236 18.71 -6.11 -6.12
CA PHE A 236 19.62 -7.02 -6.80
C PHE A 236 20.87 -6.22 -7.17
N PHE A 237 21.89 -6.28 -6.31
CA PHE A 237 23.31 -6.07 -6.63
C PHE A 237 24.15 -6.80 -5.59
#